data_AF-E9H8Y9-F1
#
_entry.id   AF-E9H8Y9-F1
#
_cell.length_a   1.000
_cell.length_b   1.000
_cell.length_c   1.000
_cell.angle_alpha   90.00
_cell.angle_beta   90.00
_cell.angle_gamma   90.00
#
_symmetry.space_group_name_H-M   'P 1'
#
loop_
_entity.id
_entity.type
_entity.pdbx_description
1 polymer ?
#
loop_
_entity_poly.entity_id
_entity_poly.type
_entity_poly.pdbx_seq_one_letter_code
_entity_poly.pdbx_strand_id
1 'polypeptide(L)'
;MTELVQLCGGQVTCNFQAMNRGQVQVTVRVPLYVTLISASTGGHQSWTSVEHQTEIEFSSSYASVLLCQRGVAETKLALAVQPHMTRIRTDPNNGRLVIEFQTETRFARRYLEGGSRLLSPPHHHFVAGQWLGLDLELMWSQIYPTGATFQKWRAVSNYTLQDYTGNYKLVLAPCPASSDSQQPANKFGRPMNNKKEDCQAADPFNVTLPIHYQQPFRPEPVHYSLETTFQLTNDVRAPLRKPRSIDDIKDAEFEGSFHNGERVYGRVLWHPSNELLPGYRLSIEKLYLCAGRDSYVLLFEPNAERPQFGCLENSQRLKYRLLLLDREDPYGSDKDVQGLSLDAKFASQVDQLRTGMAHLPSMDGFVFSVDPLFQLEPGIRWFLQYN
;
A
#
# COMPACT_ATOMS: atom_id res chain seq x y z
N MET A 1 16.62 17.60 20.22
CA MET A 1 17.68 18.35 20.94
C MET A 1 17.87 17.87 22.37
N THR A 2 16.81 17.60 23.14
CA THR A 2 16.89 17.02 24.50
C THR A 2 17.59 15.66 24.56
N GLU A 3 17.35 14.79 23.57
CA GLU A 3 18.03 13.48 23.46
C GLU A 3 19.56 13.63 23.31
N LEU A 4 20.03 14.63 22.56
CA LEU A 4 21.47 14.88 22.37
C LEU A 4 22.17 15.32 23.66
N VAL A 5 21.44 15.98 24.57
CA VAL A 5 21.97 16.41 25.87
C VAL A 5 21.90 15.27 26.88
N GLN A 6 20.76 14.58 26.96
CA GLN A 6 20.50 13.56 27.99
C GLN A 6 21.16 12.21 27.69
N LEU A 7 21.23 11.80 26.42
CA LEU A 7 21.78 10.50 26.03
C LEU A 7 23.22 10.61 25.53
N CYS A 8 23.58 11.72 24.86
CA CYS A 8 24.90 11.89 24.24
C CYS A 8 25.82 12.85 25.00
N GLY A 9 25.44 13.32 26.18
CA GLY A 9 26.27 14.21 27.00
C GLY A 9 26.52 15.60 26.39
N GLY A 10 25.68 16.01 25.44
CA GLY A 10 25.85 17.26 24.71
C GLY A 10 25.72 18.50 25.62
N GLN A 11 26.59 19.48 25.42
CA GLN A 11 26.56 20.76 26.13
C GLN A 11 25.76 21.79 25.34
N VAL A 12 24.85 22.49 26.02
CA VAL A 12 24.00 23.52 25.41
C VAL A 12 24.59 24.90 25.65
N THR A 13 24.85 25.63 24.57
CA THR A 13 25.22 27.04 24.59
C THR A 13 24.16 27.87 23.87
N CYS A 14 23.64 28.89 24.55
CA CYS A 14 22.63 29.79 23.99
C CYS A 14 23.30 31.12 23.64
N ASN A 15 23.40 31.43 22.36
CA ASN A 15 23.99 32.68 21.90
C ASN A 15 22.86 33.67 21.60
N PHE A 16 22.77 34.72 22.41
CA PHE A 16 21.85 35.83 22.15
C PHE A 16 22.52 36.80 21.18
N GLN A 17 22.15 36.73 19.90
CA GLN A 17 22.47 37.82 18.98
C GLN A 17 21.50 38.97 19.23
N ALA A 18 21.87 39.85 20.16
CA ALA A 18 21.24 41.15 20.29
C ALA A 18 21.65 41.97 19.07
N MET A 19 20.88 41.90 17.99
CA MET A 19 20.67 42.96 17.00
C MET A 19 19.57 42.52 16.02
N ASN A 20 18.36 43.00 16.31
CA ASN A 20 17.24 43.26 15.38
C ASN A 20 16.22 42.17 14.97
N ARG A 21 16.30 40.91 15.42
CA ARG A 21 15.15 39.98 15.33
C ARG A 21 15.17 39.08 16.55
N GLY A 22 14.07 38.98 17.30
CA GLY A 22 13.91 38.19 18.54
C GLY A 22 14.03 36.68 18.34
N GLN A 23 15.12 36.23 17.72
CA GLN A 23 15.47 34.84 17.48
C GLN A 23 16.59 34.45 18.44
N VAL A 24 16.38 33.35 19.18
CA VAL A 24 17.40 32.75 20.05
C VAL A 24 18.01 31.58 19.29
N GLN A 25 19.34 31.60 19.10
CA GLN A 25 20.07 30.48 18.54
C GLN A 25 20.57 29.60 19.67
N VAL A 26 20.09 28.36 19.69
CA VAL A 26 20.54 27.34 20.63
C VAL A 26 21.48 26.43 19.88
N THR A 27 22.68 26.29 20.42
CA THR A 27 23.73 25.42 19.88
C THR A 27 23.97 24.29 20.88
N VAL A 28 23.98 23.05 20.39
CA VAL A 28 24.30 21.86 21.18
C VAL A 28 25.58 21.25 20.62
N ARG A 29 26.60 21.13 21.48
CA ARG A 29 27.88 20.50 21.17
C ARG A 29 27.93 19.10 21.74
N VAL A 30 28.13 18.11 20.89
CA VAL A 30 28.20 16.70 21.29
C VAL A 30 29.63 16.20 21.10
N PRO A 31 30.32 15.77 22.16
CA PRO A 31 31.65 15.17 22.05
C PRO A 31 31.53 13.76 21.46
N LEU A 32 32.30 13.49 20.41
CA LEU A 32 32.42 12.20 19.76
C LEU A 32 33.84 11.68 19.92
N TYR A 33 33.93 10.44 20.38
CA TYR A 33 35.17 9.71 20.52
C TYR A 33 35.22 8.68 19.40
N VAL A 34 36.14 8.87 18.45
CA VAL A 34 36.32 7.98 17.31
C VAL A 34 37.68 7.32 17.44
N THR A 35 37.68 5.99 17.58
CA THR A 35 38.90 5.19 17.60
C THR A 35 39.05 4.49 16.26
N LEU A 36 40.04 4.89 15.47
CA LEU A 36 40.38 4.22 14.23
C LEU A 36 41.35 3.09 14.53
N ILE A 37 41.00 1.87 14.16
CA ILE A 37 41.85 0.69 14.32
C ILE A 37 42.32 0.26 12.92
N SER A 38 43.63 0.20 12.71
CA SER A 38 44.22 -0.22 11.44
C SER A 38 45.23 -1.34 11.64
N ALA A 39 45.26 -2.30 10.72
CA ALA A 39 46.27 -3.36 10.71
C ALA A 39 47.60 -2.79 10.17
N SER A 40 48.68 -2.92 10.94
CA SER A 40 50.02 -2.55 10.50
C SER A 40 50.49 -3.50 9.40
N THR A 41 50.92 -2.96 8.26
CA THR A 41 51.36 -3.74 7.08
C THR A 41 52.83 -4.17 7.15
N GLY A 42 53.45 -4.17 8.32
CA GLY A 42 54.86 -4.53 8.50
C GLY A 42 55.04 -5.87 9.22
N GLY A 43 55.33 -6.94 8.48
CA GLY A 43 55.98 -8.21 8.91
C GLY A 43 55.28 -9.07 9.98
N HIS A 44 54.78 -8.47 11.06
CA HIS A 44 53.96 -9.11 12.09
C HIS A 44 52.58 -8.44 12.10
N GLN A 45 51.52 -9.26 12.05
CA GLN A 45 50.14 -8.79 12.15
C GLN A 45 49.92 -8.16 13.54
N SER A 46 50.13 -6.85 13.64
CA SER A 46 49.86 -6.05 14.82
C SER A 46 48.80 -5.01 14.48
N TRP A 47 47.86 -4.81 15.40
CA TRP A 47 46.80 -3.82 15.27
C TRP A 47 47.21 -2.55 16.01
N THR A 48 47.10 -1.41 15.36
CA THR A 48 47.32 -0.10 15.99
C THR A 48 45.99 0.65 16.07
N SER A 49 45.75 1.32 17.19
CA SER A 49 44.58 2.17 17.40
C SER A 49 45.02 3.62 17.59
N VAL A 50 44.38 4.54 16.88
CA VAL A 50 44.53 5.98 17.09
C VAL A 50 43.19 6.53 17.56
N GLU A 51 43.18 7.08 18.76
CA GLU A 51 42.00 7.73 19.34
C GLU A 51 41.97 9.20 18.93
N HIS A 52 40.83 9.65 18.38
CA HIS A 52 40.60 11.04 18.03
C HIS A 52 39.29 11.52 18.66
N GLN A 53 39.36 12.65 19.36
CA GLN A 53 38.18 13.30 19.92
C GLN A 53 37.78 14.47 19.02
N THR A 54 36.54 14.42 18.51
CA THR A 54 35.94 15.48 17.69
C THR A 54 34.64 15.96 18.31
N GLU A 55 34.27 17.21 18.10
CA GLU A 55 32.98 17.75 18.56
C GLU A 55 32.07 18.03 17.36
N ILE A 56 30.81 17.58 17.43
CA ILE A 56 29.79 17.95 16.45
C ILE A 56 28.91 19.05 17.03
N GLU A 57 28.71 20.12 16.26
CA GLU A 57 27.89 21.26 16.63
C GLU A 57 26.56 21.27 15.86
N PHE A 58 25.43 21.26 16.58
CA PHE A 58 24.09 21.42 16.03
C PHE A 58 23.51 22.75 16.47
N SER A 59 23.12 23.62 15.54
CA SER A 59 22.48 24.90 15.89
C SER A 59 21.07 25.02 15.32
N SER A 60 20.15 25.59 16.11
CA SER A 60 18.76 25.82 15.73
C SER A 60 18.28 27.17 16.24
N SER A 61 17.57 27.93 15.39
CA SER A 61 17.04 29.25 15.72
C SER A 61 15.54 29.17 16.05
N TYR A 62 15.14 29.74 17.18
CA TYR A 62 13.75 29.81 17.62
C TYR A 62 13.28 31.25 17.71
N ALA A 63 12.09 31.54 17.18
CA ALA A 63 11.45 32.84 17.27
C ALA A 63 10.58 32.95 18.54
N SER A 64 11.20 32.95 19.72
CA SER A 64 10.58 33.36 20.99
C SER A 64 11.54 33.17 22.15
N VAL A 65 11.57 34.11 23.09
CA VAL A 65 12.34 34.02 24.33
C VAL A 65 11.66 33.05 25.29
N LEU A 66 12.19 31.83 25.41
CA LEU A 66 11.91 30.93 26.54
C LEU A 66 13.10 31.06 27.51
N LEU A 67 12.87 31.77 28.61
CA LEU A 67 13.90 32.13 29.57
C LEU A 67 14.32 30.91 30.42
N CYS A 68 15.64 30.77 30.53
CA CYS A 68 16.33 29.75 31.29
C CYS A 68 15.93 29.69 32.79
N GLN A 69 16.04 28.47 33.31
CA GLN A 69 16.20 28.07 34.72
C GLN A 69 15.12 28.40 35.76
N ARG A 70 14.13 29.30 35.57
CA ARG A 70 13.03 29.45 36.55
C ARG A 70 11.68 29.84 35.93
N GLY A 71 10.81 28.85 35.72
CA GLY A 71 9.36 29.02 35.70
C GLY A 71 8.68 29.14 34.33
N VAL A 72 7.69 28.28 34.10
CA VAL A 72 6.88 28.15 32.87
C VAL A 72 5.62 29.00 32.99
N ALA A 73 5.34 29.84 31.99
CA ALA A 73 3.97 30.30 31.73
C ALA A 73 3.31 29.32 30.75
N GLU A 74 2.31 28.58 31.22
CA GLU A 74 1.49 27.69 30.40
C GLU A 74 0.88 28.48 29.23
N THR A 75 1.33 28.17 28.02
CA THR A 75 0.69 28.65 26.80
C THR A 75 -0.07 27.50 26.17
N LYS A 76 -1.37 27.72 25.93
CA LYS A 76 -2.39 26.81 25.37
C LYS A 76 -2.04 26.18 24.00
N LEU A 77 -0.81 26.34 23.50
CA LEU A 77 -0.34 25.86 22.20
C LEU A 77 0.29 24.45 22.23
N ALA A 78 0.49 23.82 23.39
CA ALA A 78 1.18 22.53 23.50
C ALA A 78 0.35 21.30 23.06
N LEU A 79 -0.92 21.48 22.71
CA LEU A 79 -1.86 20.38 22.41
C LEU A 79 -2.03 20.09 20.91
N ALA A 80 -1.54 20.95 20.02
CA ALA A 80 -1.72 20.77 18.59
C ALA A 80 -0.80 19.66 18.05
N VAL A 81 -1.39 18.53 17.63
CA VAL A 81 -0.70 17.43 16.95
C VAL A 81 -1.10 17.38 15.49
N GLN A 82 -0.12 17.18 14.61
CA GLN A 82 -0.36 16.96 13.19
C GLN A 82 -0.75 15.48 12.97
N PRO A 83 -1.96 15.18 12.49
CA PRO A 83 -2.38 13.82 12.18
C PRO A 83 -1.54 13.23 11.06
N HIS A 84 -1.20 11.95 11.17
CA HIS A 84 -0.46 11.21 10.16
C HIS A 84 -1.42 10.42 9.26
N MET A 85 -1.48 10.79 7.99
CA MET A 85 -2.33 10.13 7.00
C MET A 85 -1.83 8.71 6.74
N THR A 86 -2.67 7.70 6.95
CA THR A 86 -2.30 6.29 6.74
C THR A 86 -2.81 5.77 5.40
N ARG A 87 -4.04 6.12 5.02
CA ARG A 87 -4.65 5.62 3.79
C ARG A 87 -5.78 6.52 3.28
N ILE A 88 -5.79 6.78 1.97
CA ILE A 88 -6.93 7.39 1.27
C ILE A 88 -7.34 6.44 0.16
N ARG A 89 -8.62 6.09 0.09
CA ARG A 89 -9.16 5.22 -0.95
C ARG A 89 -10.61 5.54 -1.26
N THR A 90 -11.07 5.05 -2.40
CA THR A 90 -12.50 4.93 -2.68
C THR A 90 -12.97 3.53 -2.27
N ASP A 91 -14.12 3.42 -1.64
CA ASP A 91 -14.78 2.14 -1.36
C ASP A 91 -15.25 1.50 -2.69
N PRO A 92 -14.80 0.28 -3.02
CA PRO A 92 -15.14 -0.39 -4.28
C PRO A 92 -16.64 -0.62 -4.50
N ASN A 93 -17.43 -0.75 -3.43
CA ASN A 93 -18.83 -1.14 -3.54
C ASN A 93 -19.78 0.05 -3.70
N ASN A 94 -19.43 1.20 -3.12
CA ASN A 94 -20.32 2.36 -3.05
C ASN A 94 -19.67 3.67 -3.56
N GLY A 95 -18.40 3.64 -3.96
CA GLY A 95 -17.71 4.79 -4.57
C GLY A 95 -17.38 5.94 -3.60
N ARG A 96 -17.58 5.75 -2.28
CA ARG A 96 -17.37 6.79 -1.26
C ARG A 96 -15.90 6.90 -0.88
N LEU A 97 -15.47 8.10 -0.50
CA LEU A 97 -14.13 8.33 0.01
C LEU A 97 -14.00 7.75 1.42
N VAL A 98 -12.91 7.02 1.64
CA VAL A 98 -12.49 6.53 2.96
C VAL A 98 -11.09 7.06 3.25
N ILE A 99 -10.98 7.79 4.35
CA ILE A 99 -9.77 8.44 4.88
C ILE A 99 -9.42 7.78 6.20
N GLU A 100 -8.23 7.21 6.32
CA GLU A 100 -7.70 6.64 7.56
C GLU A 100 -6.44 7.39 7.99
N PHE A 101 -6.43 7.87 9.23
CA PHE A 101 -5.31 8.64 9.79
C PHE A 101 -5.08 8.34 11.27
N GLN A 102 -3.90 8.71 11.76
CA GLN A 102 -3.48 8.49 13.14
C GLN A 102 -3.21 9.80 13.85
N THR A 103 -3.52 9.84 15.14
CA THR A 103 -3.20 10.97 16.02
C THR A 103 -2.48 10.46 17.26
N GLU A 104 -1.50 11.22 17.72
CA GLU A 104 -0.80 10.99 18.99
C GLU A 104 -1.12 12.14 19.96
N THR A 105 -1.40 11.86 21.23
CA THR A 105 -1.60 12.92 22.22
C THR A 105 -0.28 13.33 22.87
N ARG A 106 -0.10 14.64 23.09
CA ARG A 106 0.97 15.19 23.95
C ARG A 106 0.55 15.35 25.41
N PHE A 107 -0.61 14.80 25.77
CA PHE A 107 -1.22 14.87 27.09
C PHE A 107 -1.76 13.49 27.48
N ALA A 108 -1.87 13.26 28.80
CA ALA A 108 -2.42 12.03 29.34
C ALA A 108 -3.94 11.92 29.05
N ARG A 109 -4.38 10.76 28.53
CA ARG A 109 -5.70 10.45 27.92
C ARG A 109 -5.76 10.72 26.41
N ARG A 110 -6.96 10.98 25.85
CA ARG A 110 -7.34 10.74 24.44
C ARG A 110 -8.19 11.89 23.88
N TYR A 111 -8.34 11.94 22.57
CA TYR A 111 -9.36 12.75 21.90
C TYR A 111 -10.71 12.01 21.89
N LEU A 112 -11.81 12.75 22.08
CA LEU A 112 -13.16 12.20 22.11
C LEU A 112 -13.77 12.15 20.71
N GLU A 113 -14.38 11.02 20.35
CA GLU A 113 -15.08 10.84 19.08
C GLU A 113 -16.28 11.79 18.95
N GLY A 114 -17.19 11.81 19.93
CA GLY A 114 -18.40 12.64 19.88
C GLY A 114 -18.18 14.16 19.89
N GLY A 115 -16.95 14.62 20.18
CA GLY A 115 -16.56 16.03 20.09
C GLY A 115 -15.65 16.35 18.90
N SER A 116 -15.20 15.33 18.16
CA SER A 116 -14.29 15.48 17.02
C SER A 116 -15.07 15.38 15.71
N ARG A 117 -14.69 16.17 14.71
CA ARG A 117 -15.36 16.18 13.40
C ARG A 117 -14.40 16.56 12.29
N LEU A 118 -14.64 16.02 11.09
CA LEU A 118 -13.90 16.38 9.90
C LEU A 118 -14.80 17.22 8.98
N LEU A 119 -14.38 18.46 8.72
CA LEU A 119 -15.15 19.41 7.92
C LEU A 119 -14.55 19.54 6.52
N SER A 120 -15.41 19.51 5.51
CA SER A 120 -15.01 19.76 4.13
C SER A 120 -14.59 21.23 3.92
N PRO A 121 -13.79 21.51 2.87
CA PRO A 121 -13.46 22.88 2.51
C PRO A 121 -14.73 23.69 2.13
N PRO A 122 -14.82 24.97 2.50
CA PRO A 122 -15.85 25.85 1.97
C PRO A 122 -15.57 26.13 0.47
N HIS A 123 -16.63 26.09 -0.35
CA HIS A 123 -16.64 26.38 -1.80
C HIS A 123 -16.15 25.30 -2.77
N HIS A 124 -15.60 24.19 -2.29
CA HIS A 124 -15.33 23.01 -3.10
C HIS A 124 -16.13 21.86 -2.50
N HIS A 125 -16.96 21.18 -3.31
CA HIS A 125 -17.76 20.00 -2.93
C HIS A 125 -19.18 20.30 -2.40
N PHE A 126 -20.02 20.90 -3.26
CA PHE A 126 -21.46 21.05 -3.03
C PHE A 126 -22.23 20.03 -3.89
N VAL A 127 -22.92 19.08 -3.25
CA VAL A 127 -23.65 18.00 -3.92
C VAL A 127 -25.08 17.98 -3.39
N ALA A 128 -26.06 17.96 -4.30
CA ALA A 128 -27.48 17.84 -3.96
C ALA A 128 -28.00 18.85 -2.91
N GLY A 129 -27.51 20.09 -2.94
CA GLY A 129 -27.96 21.14 -2.01
C GLY A 129 -27.26 21.16 -0.65
N GLN A 130 -26.25 20.29 -0.43
CA GLN A 130 -25.49 20.20 0.82
C GLN A 130 -23.98 20.10 0.57
N TRP A 131 -23.21 20.48 1.59
CA TRP A 131 -21.76 20.29 1.62
C TRP A 131 -21.41 18.82 1.83
N LEU A 132 -20.26 18.38 1.30
CA LEU A 132 -19.75 17.03 1.55
C LEU A 132 -19.60 16.77 3.06
N GLY A 133 -20.39 15.82 3.55
CA GLY A 133 -20.31 15.36 4.94
C GLY A 133 -19.31 14.22 5.06
N LEU A 134 -18.53 14.23 6.14
CA LEU A 134 -17.59 13.17 6.49
C LEU A 134 -17.94 12.64 7.88
N ASP A 135 -18.34 11.38 7.93
CA ASP A 135 -18.63 10.69 9.18
C ASP A 135 -17.31 10.19 9.76
N LEU A 136 -16.89 10.79 10.88
CA LEU A 136 -15.63 10.49 11.55
C LEU A 136 -15.87 9.48 12.68
N GLU A 137 -15.13 8.38 12.65
CA GLU A 137 -15.22 7.26 13.58
C GLU A 137 -13.86 6.96 14.22
N LEU A 138 -13.87 6.68 15.53
CA LEU A 138 -12.67 6.23 16.26
C LEU A 138 -12.54 4.70 16.17
N MET A 139 -11.63 4.23 15.32
CA MET A 139 -11.42 2.80 15.10
C MET A 139 -10.70 2.11 16.25
N TRP A 140 -9.73 2.79 16.86
CA TRP A 140 -8.83 2.18 17.84
C TRP A 140 -8.11 3.24 18.67
N SER A 141 -7.82 2.92 19.94
CA SER A 141 -7.09 3.78 20.86
C SER A 141 -6.23 2.96 21.83
N GLN A 142 -4.97 3.35 22.03
CA GLN A 142 -4.07 2.76 23.03
C GLN A 142 -3.23 3.82 23.72
N ILE A 143 -3.16 3.72 25.04
CA ILE A 143 -2.30 4.55 25.90
C ILE A 143 -0.95 3.84 26.06
N TYR A 144 0.14 4.56 25.82
CA TYR A 144 1.50 4.07 25.99
C TYR A 144 2.03 4.37 27.40
N PRO A 145 3.07 3.66 27.86
CA PRO A 145 3.70 3.91 29.17
C PRO A 145 4.24 5.34 29.34
N THR A 146 4.53 6.02 28.24
CA THR A 146 4.95 7.43 28.19
C THR A 146 3.83 8.41 28.54
N GLY A 147 2.59 7.95 28.67
CA GLY A 147 1.40 8.77 28.89
C GLY A 147 0.77 9.31 27.60
N ALA A 148 1.41 9.14 26.44
CA ALA A 148 0.85 9.48 25.14
C ALA A 148 -0.16 8.42 24.69
N THR A 149 -1.21 8.83 23.97
CA THR A 149 -2.23 7.94 23.42
C THR A 149 -2.20 8.02 21.91
N PHE A 150 -2.08 6.85 21.27
CA PHE A 150 -2.25 6.69 19.84
C PHE A 150 -3.71 6.35 19.52
N GLN A 151 -4.26 7.03 18.53
CA GLN A 151 -5.62 6.79 18.05
C GLN A 151 -5.63 6.66 16.53
N LYS A 152 -6.38 5.68 16.03
CA LYS A 152 -6.66 5.49 14.61
C LYS A 152 -8.09 5.91 14.31
N TRP A 153 -8.25 6.74 13.30
CA TRP A 153 -9.51 7.32 12.89
C TRP A 153 -9.86 6.91 11.47
N ARG A 154 -11.15 6.79 11.19
CA ARG A 154 -11.69 6.56 9.86
C ARG A 154 -12.75 7.62 9.57
N ALA A 155 -12.62 8.32 8.45
CA ALA A 155 -13.64 9.23 7.95
C ALA A 155 -14.21 8.70 6.62
N VAL A 156 -15.53 8.63 6.51
CA VAL A 156 -16.23 8.16 5.30
C VAL A 156 -17.10 9.27 4.74
N SER A 157 -17.04 9.51 3.43
CA SER A 157 -17.89 10.53 2.81
C SER A 157 -19.34 10.07 2.68
N ASN A 158 -20.28 10.99 2.83
CA ASN A 158 -21.70 10.73 2.61
C ASN A 158 -22.07 10.63 1.11
N TYR A 159 -21.31 11.31 0.25
CA TYR A 159 -21.49 11.33 -1.21
C TYR A 159 -20.23 10.91 -1.96
N THR A 160 -20.43 10.53 -3.22
CA THR A 160 -19.39 10.19 -4.19
C THR A 160 -19.03 11.40 -5.04
N LEU A 161 -17.74 11.72 -5.14
CA LEU A 161 -17.21 12.79 -5.99
C LEU A 161 -16.06 12.27 -6.85
N GLN A 162 -15.89 12.89 -8.02
CA GLN A 162 -14.74 12.60 -8.88
C GLN A 162 -13.46 13.28 -8.38
N ASP A 163 -13.59 14.42 -7.71
CA ASP A 163 -12.47 15.14 -7.13
C ASP A 163 -12.79 15.44 -5.65
N TYR A 164 -11.95 14.97 -4.75
CA TYR A 164 -12.03 15.25 -3.31
C TYR A 164 -10.92 16.20 -2.85
N THR A 165 -10.18 16.80 -3.79
CA THR A 165 -9.05 17.68 -3.50
C THR A 165 -9.49 18.92 -2.72
N GLY A 166 -8.75 19.25 -1.66
CA GLY A 166 -9.00 20.44 -0.87
C GLY A 166 -8.39 20.41 0.54
N ASN A 167 -8.57 21.52 1.25
CA ASN A 167 -8.09 21.70 2.61
C ASN A 167 -9.21 21.42 3.62
N TYR A 168 -9.22 20.20 4.17
CA TYR A 168 -10.20 19.77 5.17
C TYR A 168 -9.80 20.29 6.55
N LYS A 169 -10.79 20.55 7.41
CA LYS A 169 -10.54 20.99 8.80
C LYS A 169 -10.91 19.87 9.76
N LEU A 170 -9.91 19.25 10.37
CA LEU A 170 -10.08 18.30 11.46
C LEU A 170 -10.22 19.07 12.77
N VAL A 171 -11.38 18.95 13.41
CA VAL A 171 -11.64 19.48 14.74
C VAL A 171 -11.47 18.32 15.72
N LEU A 172 -10.53 18.45 16.67
CA LEU A 172 -10.29 17.46 17.71
C LEU A 172 -10.69 18.02 19.06
N ALA A 173 -11.43 17.23 19.85
CA ALA A 173 -11.80 17.57 21.22
C ALA A 173 -10.88 16.83 22.22
N PRO A 174 -9.88 17.52 22.80
CA PRO A 174 -8.99 16.91 23.78
C PRO A 174 -9.74 16.65 25.10
N CYS A 175 -9.51 15.48 25.68
CA CYS A 175 -9.98 15.11 27.00
C CYS A 175 -8.74 14.83 27.87
N PRO A 176 -8.14 15.84 28.51
CA PRO A 176 -7.01 15.63 29.39
C PRO A 176 -7.44 14.93 30.68
N ALA A 177 -6.53 14.17 31.29
CA ALA A 177 -6.75 13.67 32.64
C ALA A 177 -7.02 14.85 33.60
N SER A 178 -8.14 14.82 34.31
CA SER A 178 -8.40 15.75 35.41
C SER A 178 -7.30 15.60 36.45
N SER A 179 -6.65 16.70 36.80
CA SER A 179 -5.67 16.75 37.90
C SER A 179 -6.28 16.40 39.27
N ASP A 180 -7.60 16.26 39.36
CA ASP A 180 -8.35 16.11 40.61
C ASP A 180 -8.82 14.68 40.93
N SER A 181 -8.36 13.67 40.16
CA SER A 181 -8.63 12.27 40.46
C SER A 181 -7.34 11.54 40.83
N GLN A 182 -6.73 11.92 41.96
CA GLN A 182 -5.95 10.96 42.76
C GLN A 182 -6.93 9.96 43.39
N GLN A 183 -7.42 9.02 42.59
CA GLN A 183 -8.06 7.84 43.13
C GLN A 183 -6.99 6.76 43.24
N PRO A 184 -6.71 6.23 44.45
CA PRO A 184 -5.68 5.22 44.60
C PRO A 184 -6.07 3.99 43.79
N ALA A 185 -5.15 3.54 42.94
CA ALA A 185 -5.26 2.28 42.24
C ALA A 185 -5.32 1.15 43.28
N ASN A 186 -6.53 0.66 43.58
CA ASN A 186 -6.67 -0.57 44.30
C ASN A 186 -6.12 -1.69 43.42
N LYS A 187 -5.05 -2.33 43.91
CA LYS A 187 -4.57 -3.62 43.42
C LYS A 187 -5.77 -4.57 43.34
N PHE A 188 -5.83 -5.36 42.27
CA PHE A 188 -6.93 -6.24 41.82
C PHE A 188 -7.81 -5.62 40.73
N GLY A 189 -7.38 -5.84 39.48
CA GLY A 189 -8.10 -5.49 38.26
C GLY A 189 -9.45 -6.21 38.16
N ARG A 190 -10.52 -5.48 38.49
CA ARG A 190 -11.86 -5.74 37.97
C ARG A 190 -12.43 -4.44 37.40
N PRO A 191 -12.93 -4.42 36.16
CA PRO A 191 -13.62 -3.26 35.63
C PRO A 191 -15.03 -3.20 36.24
N MET A 192 -15.33 -2.10 36.94
CA MET A 192 -16.66 -1.86 37.51
C MET A 192 -17.52 -1.12 36.48
N ASN A 193 -18.58 -1.80 36.04
CA ASN A 193 -19.75 -1.40 35.25
C ASN A 193 -19.89 0.08 34.80
N ASN A 194 -20.05 0.25 33.48
CA ASN A 194 -20.97 1.16 32.77
C ASN A 194 -21.35 2.48 33.47
N LYS A 195 -20.37 3.31 33.80
CA LYS A 195 -20.55 4.76 33.83
C LYS A 195 -19.87 5.35 32.61
N LYS A 196 -20.64 6.04 31.77
CA LYS A 196 -20.13 6.90 30.70
C LYS A 196 -19.09 7.81 31.34
N GLU A 197 -17.82 7.60 31.03
CA GLU A 197 -16.72 8.35 31.63
C GLU A 197 -16.84 9.81 31.19
N ASP A 198 -17.44 10.65 32.04
CA ASP A 198 -17.55 12.08 31.83
C ASP A 198 -16.17 12.70 32.02
N CYS A 199 -15.42 12.74 30.94
CA CYS A 199 -14.28 13.62 30.82
C CYS A 199 -14.75 15.01 30.40
N GLN A 200 -14.36 16.05 31.14
CA GLN A 200 -14.62 17.41 30.74
C GLN A 200 -13.77 17.73 29.50
N ALA A 201 -14.40 17.73 28.33
CA ALA A 201 -13.74 18.08 27.07
C ALA A 201 -13.16 19.50 27.18
N ALA A 202 -11.86 19.63 26.94
CA ALA A 202 -11.24 20.93 26.78
C ALA A 202 -11.63 21.54 25.42
N ASP A 203 -11.35 22.84 25.25
CA ASP A 203 -11.71 23.57 24.03
C ASP A 203 -11.17 22.85 22.78
N PRO A 204 -12.05 22.52 21.81
CA PRO A 204 -11.61 21.87 20.58
C PRO A 204 -10.65 22.77 19.80
N PHE A 205 -9.68 22.15 19.14
CA PHE A 205 -8.77 22.84 18.23
C PHE A 205 -8.88 22.26 16.82
N ASN A 206 -8.47 23.08 15.85
CA ASN A 206 -8.62 22.77 14.44
C ASN A 206 -7.24 22.54 13.81
N VAL A 207 -7.14 21.50 12.99
CA VAL A 207 -5.95 21.18 12.19
C VAL A 207 -6.37 21.08 10.72
N THR A 208 -5.59 21.72 9.85
CA THR A 208 -5.84 21.65 8.40
C THR A 208 -5.20 20.38 7.82
N LEU A 209 -6.00 19.63 7.07
CA LEU A 209 -5.64 18.41 6.35
C LEU A 209 -5.67 18.68 4.85
N PRO A 210 -4.52 18.88 4.18
CA PRO A 210 -4.47 18.98 2.73
C PRO A 210 -4.68 17.58 2.12
N ILE A 211 -5.74 17.41 1.35
CA ILE A 211 -6.04 16.17 0.62
C ILE A 211 -5.96 16.46 -0.87
N HIS A 212 -5.21 15.65 -1.59
CA HIS A 212 -5.10 15.67 -3.05
C HIS A 212 -5.52 14.29 -3.57
N TYR A 213 -6.82 14.13 -3.84
CA TYR A 213 -7.38 12.85 -4.26
C TYR A 213 -8.40 13.07 -5.37
N GLN A 214 -8.00 12.73 -6.58
CA GLN A 214 -8.84 12.71 -7.77
C GLN A 214 -9.08 11.26 -8.15
N GLN A 215 -10.33 10.88 -8.32
CA GLN A 215 -10.67 9.61 -8.94
C GLN A 215 -10.20 9.71 -10.40
N PRO A 216 -9.35 8.79 -10.88
CA PRO A 216 -9.02 8.78 -12.29
C PRO A 216 -10.32 8.57 -13.06
N PHE A 217 -10.60 9.46 -14.02
CA PHE A 217 -11.56 9.19 -15.07
C PHE A 217 -11.03 7.95 -15.81
N ARG A 218 -11.46 6.76 -15.40
CA ARG A 218 -11.44 5.64 -16.33
C ARG A 218 -12.61 5.90 -17.25
N PRO A 219 -12.38 6.25 -18.55
CA PRO A 219 -13.47 6.20 -19.50
C PRO A 219 -14.11 4.82 -19.39
N GLU A 220 -15.44 4.79 -19.38
CA GLU A 220 -16.18 3.55 -19.49
C GLU A 220 -15.56 2.80 -20.67
N PRO A 221 -15.01 1.59 -20.48
CA PRO A 221 -14.38 0.89 -21.58
C PRO A 221 -15.44 0.76 -22.67
N VAL A 222 -15.24 1.45 -23.79
CA VAL A 222 -15.99 1.10 -25.01
C VAL A 222 -15.52 -0.31 -25.30
N HIS A 223 -16.36 -1.29 -24.95
CA HIS A 223 -16.05 -2.70 -25.10
C HIS A 223 -15.97 -3.02 -26.60
N TYR A 224 -14.79 -2.84 -27.18
CA TYR A 224 -14.47 -3.42 -28.46
C TYR A 224 -14.13 -4.89 -28.21
N SER A 225 -15.09 -5.78 -28.48
CA SER A 225 -14.82 -7.22 -28.47
C SER A 225 -14.02 -7.54 -29.73
N LEU A 226 -12.71 -7.67 -29.59
CA LEU A 226 -11.85 -8.17 -30.66
C LEU A 226 -11.98 -9.69 -30.68
N GLU A 227 -12.17 -10.26 -31.87
CA GLU A 227 -12.03 -11.71 -32.05
C GLU A 227 -10.57 -12.09 -31.82
N THR A 228 -10.34 -12.78 -30.70
CA THR A 228 -9.03 -13.29 -30.30
C THR A 228 -9.05 -14.81 -30.32
N THR A 229 -7.93 -15.40 -30.71
CA THR A 229 -7.69 -16.84 -30.70
C THR A 229 -6.61 -17.15 -29.68
N PHE A 230 -6.87 -18.15 -28.85
CA PHE A 230 -5.93 -18.67 -27.87
C PHE A 230 -5.37 -20.01 -28.32
N GLN A 231 -4.04 -20.14 -28.33
CA GLN A 231 -3.36 -21.35 -28.79
C GLN A 231 -2.28 -21.78 -27.80
N LEU A 232 -2.16 -23.09 -27.63
CA LEU A 232 -1.14 -23.74 -26.81
C LEU A 232 -0.24 -24.60 -27.70
N THR A 233 1.01 -24.76 -27.32
CA THR A 233 1.99 -25.61 -28.03
C THR A 233 3.16 -25.95 -27.11
N ASN A 234 3.86 -27.05 -27.40
CA ASN A 234 5.12 -27.41 -26.76
C ASN A 234 6.35 -26.95 -27.57
N ASP A 235 6.19 -26.42 -28.80
CA ASP A 235 7.30 -25.89 -29.60
C ASP A 235 7.48 -24.38 -29.39
N VAL A 236 8.63 -23.98 -28.86
CA VAL A 236 9.02 -22.56 -28.65
C VAL A 236 8.99 -21.72 -29.93
N ARG A 237 9.11 -22.34 -31.12
CA ARG A 237 9.12 -21.63 -32.41
C ARG A 237 7.72 -21.31 -32.91
N ALA A 238 6.70 -22.06 -32.50
CA ALA A 238 5.33 -21.84 -32.96
C ALA A 238 4.79 -20.46 -32.56
N PRO A 239 4.98 -19.96 -31.31
CA PRO A 239 4.60 -18.61 -30.91
C PRO A 239 5.21 -17.49 -31.77
N LEU A 240 6.39 -17.71 -32.35
CA LEU A 240 7.13 -16.69 -33.12
C LEU A 240 6.61 -16.50 -34.55
N ARG A 241 5.74 -17.39 -35.05
CA ARG A 241 5.22 -17.30 -36.41
C ARG A 241 3.99 -16.39 -36.47
N LYS A 242 4.07 -15.30 -37.24
CA LYS A 242 2.90 -14.47 -37.59
C LYS A 242 2.01 -15.26 -38.56
N PRO A 243 0.74 -15.56 -38.21
CA PRO A 243 -0.20 -16.14 -39.16
C PRO A 243 -0.53 -15.10 -40.24
N ARG A 244 -0.58 -15.55 -41.50
CA ARG A 244 -0.94 -14.72 -42.66
C ARG A 244 -2.43 -14.85 -43.00
N SER A 245 -3.04 -15.97 -42.62
CA SER A 245 -4.43 -16.30 -42.90
C SER A 245 -5.12 -16.93 -41.67
N ILE A 246 -6.43 -17.12 -41.78
CA ILE A 246 -7.24 -17.85 -40.79
C ILE A 246 -6.87 -19.33 -40.78
N ASP A 247 -6.58 -19.90 -41.96
CA ASP A 247 -6.24 -21.31 -42.11
C ASP A 247 -4.89 -21.61 -41.44
N ASP A 248 -3.92 -20.67 -41.51
CA ASP A 248 -2.65 -20.76 -40.78
C ASP A 248 -2.84 -20.85 -39.26
N ILE A 249 -3.94 -20.29 -38.73
CA ILE A 249 -4.26 -20.35 -37.31
C ILE A 249 -4.79 -21.75 -36.96
N LYS A 250 -5.74 -22.27 -37.74
CA LYS A 250 -6.32 -23.60 -37.53
C LYS A 250 -5.27 -24.72 -37.68
N ASP A 251 -4.44 -24.64 -38.71
CA ASP A 251 -3.38 -25.62 -38.97
C ASP A 251 -2.28 -25.62 -37.90
N ALA A 252 -2.20 -24.56 -37.09
CA ALA A 252 -1.26 -24.42 -35.99
C ALA A 252 -1.85 -24.83 -34.62
N GLU A 253 -3.10 -25.32 -34.57
CA GLU A 253 -3.72 -25.80 -33.34
C GLU A 253 -3.04 -27.11 -32.89
N PHE A 254 -2.60 -27.15 -31.63
CA PHE A 254 -1.90 -28.31 -31.08
C PHE A 254 -2.91 -29.37 -30.65
N GLU A 255 -2.97 -30.48 -31.38
CA GLU A 255 -3.81 -31.64 -31.06
C GLU A 255 -3.11 -32.67 -30.16
N GLY A 256 -1.91 -32.38 -29.68
CA GLY A 256 -1.10 -33.29 -28.87
C GLY A 256 -1.40 -33.24 -27.37
N SER A 257 -0.71 -34.11 -26.61
CA SER A 257 -0.67 -34.06 -25.15
C SER A 257 0.67 -33.51 -24.67
N PHE A 258 0.66 -32.74 -23.58
CA PHE A 258 1.89 -32.35 -22.89
C PHE A 258 2.44 -33.51 -22.05
N HIS A 259 3.75 -33.70 -22.07
CA HIS A 259 4.46 -34.74 -21.32
C HIS A 259 5.28 -34.14 -20.18
N ASN A 260 5.64 -34.98 -19.20
CA ASN A 260 6.52 -34.58 -18.11
C ASN A 260 7.88 -34.12 -18.66
N GLY A 261 8.41 -33.00 -18.17
CA GLY A 261 9.60 -32.32 -18.65
C GLY A 261 9.34 -31.25 -19.72
N GLU A 262 8.11 -31.15 -20.24
CA GLU A 262 7.78 -30.17 -21.26
C GLU A 262 7.36 -28.81 -20.68
N ARG A 263 7.27 -27.81 -21.55
CA ARG A 263 6.75 -26.50 -21.22
C ARG A 263 5.56 -26.19 -22.10
N VAL A 264 4.56 -25.54 -21.53
CA VAL A 264 3.42 -25.03 -22.26
C VAL A 264 3.77 -23.63 -22.71
N TYR A 265 3.76 -23.40 -24.02
CA TYR A 265 3.83 -22.09 -24.63
C TYR A 265 2.43 -21.68 -25.06
N GLY A 266 1.91 -20.61 -24.47
CA GLY A 266 0.62 -20.04 -24.83
C GLY A 266 0.80 -18.77 -25.65
N ARG A 267 -0.05 -18.56 -26.65
CA ARG A 267 -0.17 -17.30 -27.37
C ARG A 267 -1.62 -16.89 -27.54
N VAL A 268 -1.87 -15.60 -27.41
CA VAL A 268 -3.13 -14.95 -27.77
C VAL A 268 -2.84 -14.04 -28.95
N LEU A 269 -3.68 -14.12 -29.97
CA LEU A 269 -3.60 -13.25 -31.13
C LEU A 269 -4.99 -12.75 -31.52
N TRP A 270 -5.11 -11.51 -31.99
CA TRP A 270 -6.34 -11.09 -32.65
C TRP A 270 -6.33 -11.51 -34.13
N HIS A 271 -7.51 -11.65 -34.68
CA HIS A 271 -7.70 -12.14 -36.03
C HIS A 271 -7.07 -11.21 -37.10
N PRO A 272 -6.37 -11.74 -38.14
CA PRO A 272 -5.68 -10.90 -39.14
C PRO A 272 -6.62 -9.99 -39.94
N SER A 273 -7.89 -10.36 -40.09
CA SER A 273 -8.90 -9.49 -40.73
C SER A 273 -9.23 -8.25 -39.90
N ASN A 274 -8.91 -8.28 -38.61
CA ASN A 274 -9.15 -7.21 -37.65
C ASN A 274 -7.84 -6.45 -37.38
N GLU A 275 -7.00 -6.24 -38.40
CA GLU A 275 -5.79 -5.43 -38.26
C GLU A 275 -6.18 -4.00 -37.82
N LEU A 276 -5.96 -3.73 -36.53
CA LEU A 276 -6.17 -2.43 -35.94
C LEU A 276 -5.12 -1.43 -36.45
N LEU A 277 -5.49 -0.15 -36.43
CA LEU A 277 -4.61 0.96 -36.78
C LEU A 277 -3.27 0.88 -35.99
N PRO A 278 -2.17 1.40 -36.55
CA PRO A 278 -0.90 1.48 -35.83
C PRO A 278 -1.08 2.26 -34.52
N GLY A 279 -0.86 1.60 -33.38
CA GLY A 279 -1.02 2.18 -32.04
C GLY A 279 -1.61 1.23 -31.01
N TYR A 280 -2.30 0.17 -31.44
CA TYR A 280 -2.84 -0.85 -30.53
C TYR A 280 -1.83 -1.98 -30.31
N ARG A 281 -1.82 -2.53 -29.09
CA ARG A 281 -1.00 -3.68 -28.71
C ARG A 281 -1.84 -4.62 -27.87
N LEU A 282 -1.82 -5.92 -28.21
CA LEU A 282 -2.41 -6.96 -27.40
C LEU A 282 -1.50 -7.23 -26.21
N SER A 283 -2.08 -7.29 -25.00
CA SER A 283 -1.40 -7.72 -23.79
C SER A 283 -2.25 -8.74 -23.04
N ILE A 284 -1.60 -9.79 -22.53
CA ILE A 284 -2.19 -10.64 -21.50
C ILE A 284 -1.90 -9.97 -20.16
N GLU A 285 -2.95 -9.64 -19.43
CA GLU A 285 -2.85 -9.02 -18.11
C GLU A 285 -2.73 -10.09 -17.02
N LYS A 286 -3.57 -11.13 -17.09
CA LYS A 286 -3.58 -12.21 -16.09
C LYS A 286 -3.69 -13.59 -16.72
N LEU A 287 -3.05 -14.58 -16.10
CA LEU A 287 -3.17 -15.98 -16.47
C LEU A 287 -3.54 -16.82 -15.24
N TYR A 288 -4.62 -17.57 -15.36
CA TYR A 288 -5.11 -18.47 -14.34
C TYR A 288 -4.99 -19.93 -14.79
N LEU A 289 -4.66 -20.79 -13.83
CA LEU A 289 -4.70 -22.23 -13.96
C LEU A 289 -5.58 -22.79 -12.83
N CYS A 290 -6.62 -23.53 -13.18
CA CYS A 290 -7.53 -24.07 -12.19
C CYS A 290 -7.98 -25.50 -12.51
N ALA A 291 -8.47 -26.19 -11.49
CA ALA A 291 -9.00 -27.54 -11.61
C ALA A 291 -10.23 -27.71 -10.72
N GLY A 292 -11.26 -28.35 -11.26
CA GLY A 292 -12.49 -28.67 -10.53
C GLY A 292 -12.29 -29.79 -9.52
N ARG A 293 -13.06 -29.75 -8.43
CA ARG A 293 -13.19 -30.85 -7.47
C ARG A 293 -14.14 -31.92 -8.03
N ASP A 294 -13.89 -33.19 -7.74
CA ASP A 294 -14.78 -34.32 -8.08
C ASP A 294 -15.26 -34.32 -9.55
N SER A 295 -14.34 -34.07 -10.47
CA SER A 295 -14.62 -34.01 -11.92
C SER A 295 -15.54 -32.87 -12.38
N TYR A 296 -15.78 -31.86 -11.54
CA TYR A 296 -16.54 -30.65 -11.91
C TYR A 296 -15.95 -30.00 -13.17
N VAL A 297 -16.80 -29.76 -14.17
CA VAL A 297 -16.43 -29.07 -15.41
C VAL A 297 -16.61 -27.57 -15.19
N LEU A 298 -15.56 -26.83 -15.47
CA LEU A 298 -15.56 -25.38 -15.36
C LEU A 298 -16.13 -24.76 -16.62
N LEU A 299 -17.13 -23.89 -16.43
CA LEU A 299 -17.80 -23.16 -17.51
C LEU A 299 -17.55 -21.67 -17.33
N PHE A 300 -17.36 -20.98 -18.45
CA PHE A 300 -17.26 -19.52 -18.52
C PHE A 300 -18.45 -18.97 -19.31
N GLU A 301 -19.50 -18.63 -18.60
CA GLU A 301 -20.76 -18.12 -19.14
C GLU A 301 -21.17 -16.87 -18.34
N PRO A 302 -20.54 -15.71 -18.59
CA PRO A 302 -20.82 -14.49 -17.82
C PRO A 302 -22.23 -13.94 -18.05
N ASN A 303 -22.87 -14.29 -19.17
CA ASN A 303 -24.17 -13.76 -19.59
C ASN A 303 -25.35 -14.74 -19.37
N ALA A 304 -25.12 -15.91 -18.77
CA ALA A 304 -26.18 -16.86 -18.46
C ALA A 304 -27.07 -16.37 -17.31
N GLU A 305 -28.27 -16.93 -17.16
CA GLU A 305 -29.17 -16.65 -16.02
C GLU A 305 -28.48 -16.89 -14.66
N ARG A 306 -27.54 -17.84 -14.63
CA ARG A 306 -26.63 -18.06 -13.50
C ARG A 306 -25.20 -17.89 -14.01
N PRO A 307 -24.59 -16.71 -13.83
CA PRO A 307 -23.29 -16.43 -14.40
C PRO A 307 -22.24 -17.35 -13.78
N GLN A 308 -21.37 -17.90 -14.62
CA GLN A 308 -20.24 -18.73 -14.21
C GLN A 308 -18.96 -18.15 -14.81
N PHE A 309 -17.92 -17.99 -13.99
CA PHE A 309 -16.71 -17.28 -14.41
C PHE A 309 -15.46 -18.17 -14.47
N GLY A 310 -15.63 -19.50 -14.55
CA GLY A 310 -14.50 -20.44 -14.71
C GLY A 310 -13.44 -20.28 -13.63
N CYS A 311 -12.19 -20.02 -14.04
CA CYS A 311 -11.06 -19.81 -13.13
C CYS A 311 -11.02 -18.41 -12.50
N LEU A 312 -11.74 -17.42 -13.06
CA LEU A 312 -11.66 -16.03 -12.60
C LEU A 312 -12.29 -15.87 -11.22
N GLU A 313 -13.41 -16.55 -10.96
CA GLU A 313 -14.10 -16.53 -9.67
C GLU A 313 -13.51 -17.54 -8.70
N ASN A 314 -13.38 -17.14 -7.43
CA ASN A 314 -13.01 -18.07 -6.37
C ASN A 314 -14.26 -18.87 -5.94
N SER A 315 -14.17 -20.20 -5.93
CA SER A 315 -15.31 -21.08 -5.67
C SER A 315 -14.92 -22.31 -4.87
N GLN A 316 -15.82 -22.78 -4.00
CA GLN A 316 -15.66 -24.04 -3.25
C GLN A 316 -15.64 -25.28 -4.15
N ARG A 317 -16.08 -25.14 -5.41
CA ARG A 317 -16.06 -26.20 -6.43
C ARG A 317 -14.69 -26.37 -7.08
N LEU A 318 -13.78 -25.41 -6.88
CA LEU A 318 -12.41 -25.51 -7.35
C LEU A 318 -11.58 -26.28 -6.32
N LYS A 319 -10.82 -27.27 -6.82
CA LYS A 319 -9.80 -27.95 -6.02
C LYS A 319 -8.51 -27.14 -6.01
N TYR A 320 -8.13 -26.62 -7.18
CA TYR A 320 -6.98 -25.74 -7.37
C TYR A 320 -7.42 -24.49 -8.13
N ARG A 321 -6.90 -23.35 -7.73
CA ARG A 321 -7.03 -22.07 -8.44
C ARG A 321 -5.76 -21.28 -8.22
N LEU A 322 -5.04 -21.04 -9.30
CA LEU A 322 -3.70 -20.46 -9.27
C LEU A 322 -3.68 -19.29 -10.22
N LEU A 323 -3.25 -18.13 -9.73
CA LEU A 323 -2.91 -16.97 -10.55
C LEU A 323 -1.45 -17.10 -10.96
N LEU A 324 -1.17 -17.68 -12.12
CA LEU A 324 0.21 -17.94 -12.57
C LEU A 324 0.96 -16.65 -12.90
N LEU A 325 0.28 -15.71 -13.54
CA LEU A 325 0.87 -14.44 -13.99
C LEU A 325 -0.12 -13.30 -13.77
N ASP A 326 0.39 -12.20 -13.24
CA ASP A 326 -0.32 -10.92 -13.11
C ASP A 326 0.66 -9.80 -13.49
N ARG A 327 0.29 -9.00 -14.49
CA ARG A 327 1.12 -7.91 -15.00
C ARG A 327 1.10 -6.68 -14.09
N GLU A 328 -0.01 -6.41 -13.42
CA GLU A 328 -0.15 -5.27 -12.50
C GLU A 328 0.49 -5.57 -11.13
N ASP A 329 0.33 -6.80 -10.63
CA ASP A 329 0.90 -7.24 -9.35
C ASP A 329 1.70 -8.56 -9.47
N PRO A 330 2.96 -8.50 -9.91
CA PRO A 330 3.82 -9.69 -10.06
C PRO A 330 4.14 -10.41 -8.75
N TYR A 331 3.88 -9.79 -7.58
CA TYR A 331 4.10 -10.40 -6.28
C TYR A 331 2.86 -11.13 -5.76
N GLY A 332 1.68 -10.81 -6.29
CA GLY A 332 0.41 -11.47 -5.97
C GLY A 332 0.16 -12.78 -6.71
N SER A 333 1.06 -13.23 -7.60
CA SER A 333 0.94 -14.49 -8.34
C SER A 333 1.38 -15.72 -7.54
N ASP A 334 0.70 -16.83 -7.77
CA ASP A 334 1.00 -18.15 -7.24
C ASP A 334 2.20 -18.76 -7.99
N LYS A 335 3.39 -18.63 -7.41
CA LYS A 335 4.65 -19.10 -8.03
C LYS A 335 4.82 -20.62 -7.96
N ASP A 336 4.17 -21.24 -6.98
CA ASP A 336 4.25 -22.66 -6.72
C ASP A 336 2.89 -23.27 -6.38
N VAL A 337 2.81 -24.58 -6.58
CA VAL A 337 1.70 -25.42 -6.13
C VAL A 337 2.28 -26.46 -5.20
N GLN A 338 1.83 -26.45 -3.95
CA GLN A 338 2.31 -27.40 -2.93
C GLN A 338 3.85 -27.41 -2.82
N GLY A 339 4.51 -26.26 -2.99
CA GLY A 339 5.97 -26.12 -2.95
C GLY A 339 6.70 -26.44 -4.26
N LEU A 340 5.98 -26.78 -5.33
CA LEU A 340 6.55 -27.05 -6.66
C LEU A 340 6.37 -25.85 -7.59
N SER A 341 7.48 -25.27 -8.04
CA SER A 341 7.47 -24.07 -8.90
C SER A 341 7.00 -24.39 -10.32
N LEU A 342 6.03 -23.61 -10.81
CA LEU A 342 5.54 -23.69 -12.20
C LEU A 342 6.41 -22.91 -13.20
N ASP A 343 7.36 -22.11 -12.71
CA ASP A 343 8.26 -21.27 -13.52
C ASP A 343 7.52 -20.50 -14.64
N ALA A 344 6.35 -19.94 -14.30
CA ALA A 344 5.52 -19.20 -15.24
C ALA A 344 6.14 -17.83 -15.54
N LYS A 345 6.18 -17.45 -16.81
CA LYS A 345 6.72 -16.17 -17.31
C LYS A 345 5.90 -15.65 -18.48
N PHE A 346 5.78 -14.33 -18.60
CA PHE A 346 5.29 -13.71 -19.83
C PHE A 346 6.31 -13.89 -20.96
N ALA A 347 5.85 -13.91 -22.21
CA ALA A 347 6.72 -13.95 -23.38
C ALA A 347 7.72 -12.77 -23.41
N SER A 348 7.29 -11.60 -22.91
CA SER A 348 8.13 -10.41 -22.74
C SER A 348 9.29 -10.59 -21.76
N GLN A 349 9.26 -11.60 -20.89
CA GLN A 349 10.30 -11.89 -19.90
C GLN A 349 11.28 -12.98 -20.36
N VAL A 350 11.04 -13.60 -21.52
CA VAL A 350 11.88 -14.66 -22.09
C VAL A 350 12.57 -14.12 -23.33
N ASP A 351 13.90 -13.97 -23.31
CA ASP A 351 14.65 -13.24 -24.35
C ASP A 351 14.36 -13.69 -25.79
N GLN A 352 14.25 -14.99 -26.02
CA GLN A 352 13.92 -15.54 -27.34
C GLN A 352 12.52 -15.12 -27.81
N LEU A 353 11.53 -15.17 -26.93
CA LEU A 353 10.15 -14.78 -27.23
C LEU A 353 9.99 -13.27 -27.32
N ARG A 354 10.58 -12.53 -26.37
CA ARG A 354 10.61 -11.07 -26.34
C ARG A 354 11.16 -10.50 -27.65
N THR A 355 12.27 -11.05 -28.15
CA THR A 355 12.91 -10.58 -29.38
C THR A 355 12.08 -10.97 -30.61
N GLY A 356 11.62 -12.21 -30.69
CA GLY A 356 10.87 -12.69 -31.85
C GLY A 356 9.46 -12.10 -31.97
N MET A 357 8.83 -11.71 -30.86
CA MET A 357 7.48 -11.12 -30.84
C MET A 357 7.49 -9.58 -30.75
N ALA A 358 8.66 -8.93 -30.65
CA ALA A 358 8.77 -7.48 -30.49
C ALA A 358 8.05 -6.68 -31.60
N HIS A 359 8.03 -7.22 -32.82
CA HIS A 359 7.41 -6.61 -34.00
C HIS A 359 5.96 -7.05 -34.25
N LEU A 360 5.37 -7.83 -33.35
CA LEU A 360 4.04 -8.41 -33.49
C LEU A 360 3.09 -7.79 -32.46
N PRO A 361 2.56 -6.58 -32.69
CA PRO A 361 1.68 -5.91 -31.74
C PRO A 361 0.33 -6.64 -31.56
N SER A 362 -0.02 -7.50 -32.51
CA SER A 362 -1.25 -8.29 -32.52
C SER A 362 -1.19 -9.55 -31.66
N MET A 363 -0.07 -9.82 -31.00
CA MET A 363 0.19 -11.08 -30.31
C MET A 363 0.88 -10.84 -28.97
N ASP A 364 0.51 -11.64 -27.99
CA ASP A 364 1.22 -11.77 -26.72
C ASP A 364 1.19 -13.24 -26.28
N GLY A 365 1.98 -13.59 -25.27
CA GLY A 365 2.08 -14.97 -24.83
C GLY A 365 2.71 -15.17 -23.48
N PHE A 366 2.86 -16.44 -23.11
CA PHE A 366 3.44 -16.87 -21.86
C PHE A 366 4.07 -18.25 -22.00
N VAL A 367 4.83 -18.65 -20.99
CA VAL A 367 5.37 -19.99 -20.84
C VAL A 367 5.31 -20.43 -19.39
N PHE A 368 5.02 -21.70 -19.13
CA PHE A 368 5.17 -22.33 -17.80
C PHE A 368 5.54 -23.82 -17.92
N SER A 369 6.09 -24.41 -16.86
CA SER A 369 6.43 -25.84 -16.80
C SER A 369 5.24 -26.69 -16.36
N VAL A 370 5.04 -27.86 -16.98
CA VAL A 370 4.00 -28.81 -16.57
C VAL A 370 4.46 -29.78 -15.48
N ASP A 371 5.75 -29.82 -15.16
CA ASP A 371 6.33 -30.81 -14.23
C ASP A 371 5.62 -30.84 -12.86
N PRO A 372 5.27 -29.70 -12.24
CA PRO A 372 4.53 -29.71 -10.98
C PRO A 372 3.17 -30.39 -11.10
N LEU A 373 2.50 -30.29 -12.26
CA LEU A 373 1.16 -30.83 -12.47
C LEU A 373 1.16 -32.36 -12.50
N PHE A 374 2.27 -32.98 -12.93
CA PHE A 374 2.44 -34.44 -12.94
C PHE A 374 2.78 -35.02 -11.56
N GLN A 375 3.28 -34.19 -10.64
CA GLN A 375 3.59 -34.60 -9.26
C GLN A 375 2.37 -34.54 -8.34
N LEU A 376 1.29 -33.90 -8.82
CA LEU A 376 0.00 -33.87 -8.14
C LEU A 376 -0.79 -35.15 -8.40
N GLU A 377 -1.99 -35.22 -7.84
CA GLU A 377 -2.84 -36.40 -7.96
C GLU A 377 -3.18 -36.71 -9.44
N PRO A 378 -3.16 -37.99 -9.83
CA PRO A 378 -3.51 -38.40 -11.18
C PRO A 378 -5.00 -38.14 -11.48
N GLY A 379 -5.33 -37.88 -12.74
CA GLY A 379 -6.71 -37.70 -13.20
C GLY A 379 -7.30 -36.31 -13.00
N ILE A 380 -6.50 -35.32 -12.57
CA ILE A 380 -6.92 -33.92 -12.51
C ILE A 380 -7.01 -33.34 -13.93
N ARG A 381 -8.16 -32.74 -14.26
CA ARG A 381 -8.32 -31.92 -15.47
C ARG A 381 -8.03 -30.46 -15.15
N TRP A 382 -7.04 -29.91 -15.86
CA TRP A 382 -6.59 -28.54 -15.71
C TRP A 382 -7.19 -27.65 -16.79
N PHE A 383 -7.58 -26.44 -16.40
CA PHE A 383 -8.15 -25.42 -17.28
C PHE A 383 -7.29 -24.16 -17.19
N LEU A 384 -6.99 -23.58 -18.35
CA LEU A 384 -6.28 -22.31 -18.47
C LEU A 384 -7.28 -21.22 -18.88
N GLN A 385 -7.16 -20.06 -18.26
CA GLN A 385 -7.97 -18.90 -18.60
C GLN A 385 -7.12 -17.64 -18.49
N TYR A 386 -7.22 -16.75 -19.47
CA TYR A 386 -6.51 -15.47 -19.48
C TYR A 386 -7.49 -14.29 -19.35
N ASN A 387 -6.95 -13.14 -18.95
CA ASN A 387 -7.60 -11.84 -19.03
C ASN A 387 -6.68 -10.86 -19.76
#